data_AF-A0A5S4WPY9-F1
#
_entry.id   AF-A0A5S4WPY9-F1
#
_cell.length_a   1.000
_cell.length_b   1.000
_cell.length_c   1.000
_cell.angle_alpha   90.00
_cell.angle_beta   90.00
_cell.angle_gamma   90.00
#
_symmetry.space_group_name_H-M   'P 1'
#
loop_
_entity.id
_entity.type
_entity.pdbx_description
1 polymer ?
#
loop_
_entity_poly.entity_id
_entity_poly.type
_entity_poly.pdbx_seq_one_letter_code
_entity_poly.pdbx_strand_id
1 'polypeptide(L)'
;MAPPPPVAAPAPSSAPAPAQRVAPGSPEWNALTTEQRHEQLRGPENPRARGHSPAREQREAAAARASGPQPQTAPPAAAEPAAATSTDEPLFAVGKFEVRESQLASMLERQAIDDQRKATLPASPADYKLELPADFKAPGGVEFKIDEAGNQATFDALRTFAHSKGWDNQMLSEVLGIYASHQSAQEARLAEISRAEIAKVGANGPQRVDAVSRWITGLVGAADAKPIRATLVTDAHLRFYEKLMSQQASQGAASFSSQHRVAPDQNKIPGYDNMSFEQRRHAQDQAAARRR
;
A
#
# COMPACT_ATOMS: atom_id res chain seq x y z
N MET A 1 -35.53 -37.24 -42.32
CA MET A 1 -34.25 -37.26 -41.58
C MET A 1 -34.36 -36.24 -40.46
N ALA A 2 -34.45 -36.70 -39.22
CA ALA A 2 -34.58 -35.84 -38.04
C ALA A 2 -33.18 -35.47 -37.50
N PRO A 3 -32.98 -34.23 -37.00
CA PRO A 3 -31.70 -33.81 -36.44
C PRO A 3 -31.41 -34.50 -35.09
N PRO A 4 -30.14 -34.78 -34.77
CA PRO A 4 -29.76 -35.40 -33.50
C PRO A 4 -29.93 -34.43 -32.32
N PRO A 5 -30.18 -34.94 -31.10
CA PRO A 5 -30.36 -34.12 -29.90
C PRO A 5 -29.04 -33.49 -29.42
N PRO A 6 -29.10 -32.31 -28.75
CA PRO A 6 -27.92 -31.64 -28.22
C PRO A 6 -27.32 -32.39 -27.02
N VAL A 7 -25.99 -32.50 -27.01
CA VAL A 7 -25.20 -33.11 -25.94
C VAL A 7 -25.14 -32.14 -24.76
N ALA A 8 -25.59 -32.61 -23.58
CA ALA A 8 -25.56 -31.84 -22.34
C ALA A 8 -24.11 -31.60 -21.86
N ALA A 9 -23.81 -30.36 -21.48
CA ALA A 9 -22.52 -29.98 -20.92
C ALA A 9 -22.31 -30.57 -19.51
N PRO A 10 -21.08 -30.98 -19.15
CA PRO A 10 -20.79 -31.52 -17.82
C PRO A 10 -20.89 -30.43 -16.74
N ALA A 11 -21.50 -30.78 -15.61
CA ALA A 11 -21.65 -29.89 -14.46
C ALA A 11 -20.29 -29.58 -13.79
N PRO A 12 -20.11 -28.37 -13.21
CA PRO A 12 -18.88 -28.01 -12.50
C PRO A 12 -18.72 -28.84 -11.23
N SER A 13 -17.55 -29.46 -11.07
CA SER A 13 -17.17 -30.23 -9.89
C SER A 13 -17.13 -29.32 -8.65
N SER A 14 -17.90 -29.65 -7.62
CA SER A 14 -17.94 -28.93 -6.35
C SER A 14 -16.62 -29.06 -5.61
N ALA A 15 -15.98 -27.93 -5.30
CA ALA A 15 -14.77 -27.89 -4.49
C ALA A 15 -15.05 -28.38 -3.04
N PRO A 16 -14.12 -29.12 -2.42
CA PRO A 16 -14.28 -29.62 -1.06
C PRO A 16 -14.35 -28.47 -0.04
N ALA A 17 -15.23 -28.62 0.96
CA ALA A 17 -15.41 -27.66 2.03
C ALA A 17 -14.12 -27.49 2.87
N PRO A 18 -13.79 -26.27 3.33
CA PRO A 18 -12.57 -26.02 4.09
C PRO A 18 -12.61 -26.68 5.47
N ALA A 19 -11.52 -27.36 5.84
CA ALA A 19 -11.34 -27.94 7.17
C ALA A 19 -11.40 -26.84 8.26
N GLN A 20 -12.09 -27.13 9.37
CA GLN A 20 -12.24 -26.22 10.51
C GLN A 20 -10.87 -25.93 11.14
N ARG A 21 -10.48 -24.66 11.22
CA ARG A 21 -9.24 -24.22 11.88
C ARG A 21 -9.43 -24.22 13.39
N VAL A 22 -8.48 -24.77 14.13
CA VAL A 22 -8.48 -24.74 15.59
C VAL A 22 -7.95 -23.38 16.05
N ALA A 23 -8.65 -22.74 16.97
CA ALA A 23 -8.28 -21.41 17.45
C ALA A 23 -6.99 -21.46 18.30
N PRO A 24 -6.01 -20.57 18.08
CA PRO A 24 -4.81 -20.50 18.90
C PRO A 24 -5.15 -20.28 20.39
N GLY A 25 -4.63 -21.16 21.26
CA GLY A 25 -4.84 -21.09 22.71
C GLY A 25 -5.96 -21.98 23.25
N SER A 26 -6.68 -22.74 22.41
CA SER A 26 -7.61 -23.77 22.90
C SER A 26 -6.85 -24.99 23.48
N PRO A 27 -7.50 -25.83 24.31
CA PRO A 27 -6.90 -27.10 24.76
C PRO A 27 -6.50 -28.01 23.60
N GLU A 28 -7.30 -28.00 22.53
CA GLU A 28 -7.03 -28.72 21.29
C GLU A 28 -5.79 -28.19 20.58
N TRP A 29 -5.55 -26.86 20.61
CA TRP A 29 -4.33 -26.25 20.05
C TRP A 29 -3.06 -26.74 20.76
N ASN A 30 -3.14 -26.92 22.08
CA ASN A 30 -2.00 -27.37 22.88
C ASN A 30 -1.71 -28.86 22.74
N ALA A 31 -2.69 -29.65 22.29
CA ALA A 31 -2.52 -31.07 21.98
C ALA A 31 -1.87 -31.32 20.61
N LEU A 32 -1.83 -30.31 19.73
CA LEU A 32 -1.22 -30.42 18.40
C LEU A 32 0.31 -30.42 18.48
N THR A 33 0.93 -31.27 17.67
CA THR A 33 2.40 -31.25 17.51
C THR A 33 2.86 -29.92 16.94
N THR A 34 4.14 -29.58 17.13
CA THR A 34 4.71 -28.33 16.61
C THR A 34 4.54 -28.21 15.09
N GLU A 35 4.64 -29.34 14.36
CA GLU A 35 4.44 -29.41 12.92
C GLU A 35 2.98 -29.14 12.54
N GLN A 36 2.03 -29.72 13.26
CA GLN A 36 0.59 -29.49 13.04
C GLN A 36 0.17 -28.04 13.35
N ARG A 37 0.77 -27.42 14.37
CA ARG A 37 0.55 -26.00 14.68
C ARG A 37 1.10 -25.09 13.58
N HIS A 38 2.27 -25.41 13.03
CA HIS A 38 2.81 -24.71 11.86
C HIS A 38 1.92 -24.86 10.64
N GLU A 39 1.35 -26.04 10.40
CA GLU A 39 0.47 -26.29 9.27
C GLU A 39 -0.88 -25.57 9.40
N GLN A 40 -1.43 -25.45 10.61
CA GLN A 40 -2.64 -24.63 10.83
C GLN A 40 -2.39 -23.11 10.74
N LEU A 41 -1.18 -22.64 11.07
CA LEU A 41 -0.79 -21.23 10.91
C LEU A 41 -0.43 -20.88 9.47
N ARG A 42 0.04 -21.86 8.70
CA ARG A 42 0.23 -21.74 7.26
C ARG A 42 -1.18 -21.64 6.66
N GLY A 43 -1.61 -20.41 6.34
CA GLY A 43 -2.87 -20.17 5.64
C GLY A 43 -2.98 -21.02 4.36
N PRO A 44 -4.14 -21.02 3.67
CA PRO A 44 -4.32 -21.86 2.49
C PRO A 44 -3.15 -21.57 1.55
N GLU A 45 -2.42 -22.61 1.11
CA GLU A 45 -1.24 -22.45 0.28
C GLU A 45 -1.56 -21.41 -0.80
N ASN A 46 -0.88 -20.26 -0.73
CA ASN A 46 -1.11 -19.21 -1.70
C ASN A 46 -0.70 -19.79 -3.05
N PRO A 47 -1.61 -19.95 -4.03
CA PRO A 47 -1.27 -20.59 -5.30
C PRO A 47 -0.15 -19.85 -6.06
N ARG A 48 0.15 -18.60 -5.66
CA ARG A 48 1.29 -17.81 -6.15
C ARG A 48 2.66 -18.24 -5.59
N ALA A 49 2.72 -19.00 -4.50
CA ALA A 49 3.97 -19.44 -3.88
C ALA A 49 4.70 -20.53 -4.69
N ARG A 50 3.99 -21.27 -5.57
CA ARG A 50 4.58 -22.27 -6.47
C ARG A 50 5.17 -21.68 -7.77
N GLY A 51 5.44 -20.37 -7.81
CA GLY A 51 6.07 -19.73 -8.98
C GLY A 51 5.15 -19.50 -10.18
N HIS A 52 3.84 -19.74 -10.04
CA HIS A 52 2.83 -19.36 -11.03
C HIS A 52 2.52 -17.87 -10.92
N SER A 53 3.32 -17.05 -11.59
CA SER A 53 2.97 -15.66 -11.85
C SER A 53 2.13 -15.59 -13.13
N PRO A 54 0.91 -15.02 -13.11
CA PRO A 54 0.09 -14.83 -14.31
C PRO A 54 0.84 -14.05 -15.41
N ALA A 55 1.78 -13.19 -15.01
CA ALA A 55 2.63 -12.43 -15.92
C ALA A 55 3.69 -13.29 -16.64
N ARG A 56 4.05 -14.45 -16.08
CA ARG A 56 4.94 -15.43 -16.72
C ARG A 56 4.15 -16.29 -17.71
N GLU A 57 2.96 -16.76 -17.33
CA GLU A 57 2.07 -17.48 -18.24
C GLU A 57 1.63 -16.63 -19.42
N GLN A 58 1.35 -15.33 -19.23
CA GLN A 58 1.08 -14.41 -20.34
C GLN A 58 2.29 -14.22 -21.26
N ARG A 59 3.52 -14.22 -20.71
CA ARG A 59 4.75 -14.11 -21.52
C ARG A 59 5.06 -15.40 -22.28
N GLU A 60 4.93 -16.56 -21.64
CA GLU A 60 5.11 -17.87 -22.29
C GLU A 60 3.99 -18.12 -23.33
N ALA A 61 2.74 -17.73 -23.06
CA ALA A 61 1.65 -17.80 -24.05
C ALA A 61 1.85 -16.83 -25.22
N ALA A 62 2.40 -15.63 -25.00
CA ALA A 62 2.75 -14.70 -26.07
C ALA A 62 3.93 -15.23 -26.91
N ALA A 63 4.97 -15.80 -26.27
CA ALA A 63 6.10 -16.42 -26.96
C ALA A 63 5.69 -17.66 -27.76
N ALA A 64 4.78 -18.50 -27.23
CA ALA A 64 4.24 -19.65 -27.94
C ALA A 64 3.39 -19.26 -29.16
N ARG A 65 2.63 -18.15 -29.08
CA ARG A 65 1.89 -17.60 -30.25
C ARG A 65 2.81 -17.04 -31.33
N ALA A 66 3.99 -16.54 -30.96
CA ALA A 66 5.00 -16.07 -31.91
C ALA A 66 5.77 -17.22 -32.61
N SER A 67 5.65 -18.46 -32.10
CA SER A 67 6.44 -19.62 -32.56
C SER A 67 5.64 -20.64 -33.37
N GLY A 68 4.33 -20.43 -33.58
CA GLY A 68 3.50 -21.30 -34.41
C GLY A 68 3.49 -20.88 -35.89
N PRO A 69 3.36 -21.81 -36.85
CA PRO A 69 3.19 -21.46 -38.26
C PRO A 69 1.88 -20.69 -38.44
N GLN A 70 1.98 -19.44 -38.90
CA GLN A 70 0.84 -18.57 -39.16
C GLN A 70 -0.14 -19.24 -40.16
N PRO A 71 -1.42 -19.42 -39.79
CA PRO A 71 -2.47 -19.72 -40.76
C PRO A 71 -2.77 -18.46 -41.58
N GLN A 72 -2.57 -18.54 -42.89
CA GLN A 72 -3.03 -17.55 -43.85
C GLN A 72 -4.55 -17.65 -43.99
N THR A 73 -5.29 -16.78 -43.31
CA THR A 73 -6.69 -16.48 -43.67
C THR A 73 -6.97 -15.00 -43.41
N ALA A 74 -6.75 -14.18 -44.45
CA ALA A 74 -7.21 -12.80 -44.51
C ALA A 74 -8.70 -12.76 -44.91
N PRO A 75 -9.57 -12.02 -44.21
CA PRO A 75 -10.77 -11.41 -44.77
C PRO A 75 -10.42 -10.06 -45.44
N PRO A 76 -11.14 -9.61 -46.48
CA PRO A 76 -10.75 -8.45 -47.26
C PRO A 76 -11.18 -7.11 -46.64
N ALA A 77 -10.35 -6.10 -46.89
CA ALA A 77 -10.64 -4.66 -46.95
C ALA A 77 -10.85 -3.88 -45.64
N ALA A 78 -9.78 -3.21 -45.20
CA ALA A 78 -9.77 -1.75 -45.04
C ALA A 78 -8.35 -1.26 -45.38
N ALA A 79 -8.24 -0.46 -46.44
CA ALA A 79 -6.98 0.07 -46.95
C ALA A 79 -6.42 1.12 -45.98
N GLU A 80 -5.48 0.72 -45.12
CA GLU A 80 -4.38 1.60 -44.75
C GLU A 80 -3.40 1.62 -45.94
N PRO A 81 -2.89 2.78 -46.37
CA PRO A 81 -1.86 2.83 -47.39
C PRO A 81 -0.57 2.27 -46.81
N ALA A 82 -0.38 0.97 -46.98
CA ALA A 82 0.92 0.34 -46.88
C ALA A 82 1.83 1.06 -47.89
N ALA A 83 2.88 1.72 -47.39
CA ALA A 83 3.98 2.16 -48.22
C ALA A 83 4.51 0.91 -48.94
N ALA A 84 4.16 0.80 -50.22
CA ALA A 84 4.61 -0.27 -51.09
C ALA A 84 6.13 -0.16 -51.16
N THR A 85 6.86 -1.10 -50.55
CA THR A 85 8.27 -1.29 -50.86
C THR A 85 8.35 -1.92 -52.24
N SER A 86 8.21 -1.11 -53.28
CA SER A 86 8.58 -1.47 -54.65
C SER A 86 10.10 -1.56 -54.72
N THR A 87 10.60 -2.75 -55.01
CA THR A 87 12.04 -3.06 -55.21
C THR A 87 12.63 -2.42 -56.48
N ASP A 88 11.87 -1.53 -57.15
CA ASP A 88 12.17 -0.89 -58.43
C ASP A 88 12.23 0.64 -58.34
N GLU A 89 12.34 1.20 -57.12
CA GLU A 89 12.56 2.64 -56.96
C GLU A 89 14.02 3.01 -57.29
N PRO A 90 14.24 4.10 -58.05
CA PRO A 90 15.58 4.54 -58.40
C PRO A 90 16.40 4.85 -57.13
N LEU A 91 17.58 4.24 -57.02
CA LEU A 91 18.53 4.56 -55.96
C LEU A 91 19.23 5.87 -56.32
N PHE A 92 19.12 6.86 -55.42
CA PHE A 92 19.80 8.13 -55.55
C PHE A 92 21.14 8.06 -54.81
N ALA A 93 22.24 8.29 -55.53
CA ALA A 93 23.57 8.38 -54.93
C ALA A 93 23.77 9.77 -54.31
N VAL A 94 23.78 9.84 -52.98
CA VAL A 94 24.17 11.03 -52.23
C VAL A 94 25.58 10.81 -51.69
N GLY A 95 26.58 11.25 -52.46
CA GLY A 95 27.99 11.07 -52.12
C GLY A 95 28.40 9.59 -52.13
N LYS A 96 28.66 9.00 -50.95
CA LYS A 96 29.04 7.58 -50.78
C LYS A 96 27.87 6.66 -50.40
N PHE A 97 26.67 7.21 -50.24
CA PHE A 97 25.51 6.46 -49.79
C PHE A 97 24.45 6.39 -50.90
N GLU A 98 23.89 5.21 -51.11
CA GLU A 98 22.75 5.00 -51.99
C GLU A 98 21.48 5.01 -51.13
N VAL A 99 20.62 6.00 -51.35
CA VAL A 99 19.38 6.19 -50.58
C VAL A 99 18.20 6.01 -51.53
N ARG A 100 17.20 5.23 -51.13
CA ARG A 100 15.94 5.11 -51.88
C ARG A 100 15.08 6.36 -51.68
N GLU A 101 14.25 6.70 -52.66
CA GLU A 101 13.34 7.86 -52.57
C GLU A 101 12.45 7.80 -51.32
N SER A 102 11.86 6.63 -51.06
CA SER A 102 11.08 6.34 -49.85
C SER A 102 11.85 6.56 -48.54
N GLN A 103 13.15 6.25 -48.53
CA GLN A 103 14.01 6.48 -47.37
C GLN A 103 14.37 7.95 -47.20
N LEU A 104 14.60 8.69 -48.29
CA LEU A 104 14.82 10.13 -48.26
C LEU A 104 13.57 10.88 -47.79
N ALA A 105 12.39 10.51 -48.30
CA ALA A 105 11.11 11.06 -47.85
C ALA A 105 10.90 10.84 -46.34
N SER A 106 11.20 9.64 -45.84
CA SER A 106 11.13 9.33 -44.41
C SER A 106 12.11 10.16 -43.56
N MET A 107 13.30 10.48 -44.10
CA MET A 107 14.27 11.33 -43.41
C MET A 107 13.81 12.80 -43.35
N LEU A 108 13.27 13.33 -44.46
CA LEU A 108 12.70 14.68 -44.50
C LEU A 108 11.48 14.82 -43.60
N GLU A 109 10.62 13.82 -43.56
CA GLU A 109 9.46 13.81 -42.65
C GLU A 109 9.88 13.81 -41.18
N ARG A 110 10.88 12.99 -40.81
CA ARG A 110 11.45 13.04 -39.45
C ARG A 110 12.05 14.40 -39.13
N GLN A 111 12.77 15.00 -40.07
CA GLN A 111 13.36 16.32 -39.87
C GLN A 111 12.28 17.39 -39.70
N ALA A 112 11.22 17.36 -40.51
CA ALA A 112 10.10 18.28 -40.38
C ALA A 112 9.39 18.12 -39.03
N ILE A 113 9.19 16.88 -38.56
CA ILE A 113 8.61 16.62 -37.23
C ILE A 113 9.53 17.13 -36.12
N ASP A 114 10.84 16.91 -36.22
CA ASP A 114 11.80 17.36 -35.21
C ASP A 114 11.93 18.88 -35.18
N ASP A 115 11.89 19.55 -36.34
CA ASP A 115 11.90 21.01 -36.43
C ASP A 115 10.58 21.61 -35.91
N GLN A 116 9.44 20.96 -36.19
CA GLN A 116 8.16 21.35 -35.61
C GLN A 116 8.16 21.17 -34.08
N ARG A 117 8.72 20.07 -33.56
CA ARG A 117 8.88 19.87 -32.11
C ARG A 117 9.77 20.93 -31.48
N LYS A 118 10.89 21.26 -32.11
CA LYS A 118 11.77 22.35 -31.63
C LYS A 118 11.06 23.70 -31.62
N ALA A 119 10.18 23.96 -32.60
CA ALA A 119 9.40 25.18 -32.65
C ALA A 119 8.32 25.28 -31.55
N THR A 120 7.80 24.14 -31.05
CA THR A 120 6.80 24.10 -29.97
C THR A 120 7.41 24.01 -28.57
N LEU A 121 8.71 23.76 -28.46
CA LEU A 121 9.40 23.67 -27.18
C LEU A 121 9.53 25.04 -26.51
N PRO A 122 9.31 25.12 -25.18
CA PRO A 122 9.59 26.33 -24.42
C PRO A 122 11.06 26.76 -24.55
N ALA A 123 11.28 28.05 -24.82
CA ALA A 123 12.62 28.59 -25.09
C ALA A 123 13.54 28.54 -23.86
N SER A 124 12.96 28.60 -22.66
CA SER A 124 13.69 28.48 -21.41
C SER A 124 12.97 27.57 -20.41
N PRO A 125 13.68 27.03 -19.40
CA PRO A 125 13.05 26.29 -18.31
C PRO A 125 11.96 27.08 -17.57
N ALA A 126 12.05 28.41 -17.52
CA ALA A 126 11.08 29.25 -16.82
C ALA A 126 9.73 29.35 -17.56
N ASP A 127 9.71 29.09 -18.88
CA ASP A 127 8.52 29.22 -19.72
C ASP A 127 7.57 28.01 -19.60
N TYR A 128 7.99 26.98 -18.85
CA TYR A 128 7.16 25.80 -18.57
C TYR A 128 6.06 26.13 -17.56
N LYS A 129 4.81 25.91 -17.98
CA LYS A 129 3.64 26.09 -17.14
C LYS A 129 3.41 24.87 -16.25
N LEU A 130 3.29 25.11 -14.95
CA LEU A 130 2.94 24.08 -13.96
C LEU A 130 1.41 24.04 -13.83
N GLU A 131 0.75 23.50 -14.84
CA GLU A 131 -0.70 23.32 -14.82
C GLU A 131 -1.01 21.83 -14.69
N LEU A 132 -1.95 21.49 -13.81
CA LEU A 132 -2.50 20.14 -13.81
C LEU A 132 -3.35 19.93 -15.06
N PRO A 133 -3.42 18.69 -15.57
CA PRO A 133 -4.34 18.36 -16.66
C PRO A 133 -5.77 18.75 -16.30
N ALA A 134 -6.51 19.35 -17.24
CA ALA A 134 -7.90 19.79 -17.00
C ALA A 134 -8.82 18.63 -16.56
N ASP A 135 -8.51 17.41 -16.97
CA ASP A 135 -9.26 16.19 -16.62
C ASP A 135 -8.76 15.51 -15.33
N PHE A 136 -7.82 16.13 -14.61
CA PHE A 136 -7.23 15.54 -13.42
C PHE A 136 -8.26 15.43 -12.28
N LYS A 137 -8.58 14.19 -11.91
CA LYS A 137 -9.36 13.87 -10.71
C LYS A 137 -8.47 13.23 -9.68
N ALA A 138 -8.19 13.95 -8.61
CA ALA A 138 -7.40 13.44 -7.52
C ALA A 138 -8.10 12.23 -6.85
N PRO A 139 -7.37 11.13 -6.60
CA PRO A 139 -7.91 9.99 -5.88
C PRO A 139 -8.27 10.36 -4.43
N GLY A 140 -9.41 9.88 -3.95
CA GLY A 140 -9.87 10.14 -2.59
C GLY A 140 -10.62 11.47 -2.39
N GLY A 141 -10.90 12.22 -3.47
CA GLY A 141 -11.68 13.46 -3.42
C GLY A 141 -10.95 14.62 -2.73
N VAL A 142 -9.63 14.52 -2.58
CA VAL A 142 -8.78 15.57 -1.99
C VAL A 142 -8.36 16.53 -3.10
N GLU A 143 -8.59 17.83 -2.93
CA GLU A 143 -8.17 18.84 -3.90
C GLU A 143 -6.64 19.00 -3.84
N PHE A 144 -5.92 18.59 -4.90
CA PHE A 144 -4.48 18.78 -4.99
C PHE A 144 -4.17 20.21 -5.43
N LYS A 145 -3.47 20.97 -4.58
CA LYS A 145 -3.00 22.33 -4.89
C LYS A 145 -1.49 22.31 -5.06
N ILE A 146 -1.02 22.86 -6.18
CA ILE A 146 0.40 23.08 -6.42
C ILE A 146 0.83 24.22 -5.50
N ASP A 147 1.51 23.88 -4.40
CA ASP A 147 2.20 24.87 -3.57
C ASP A 147 3.58 25.16 -4.17
N GLU A 148 3.62 26.09 -5.12
CA GLU A 148 4.85 26.51 -5.77
C GLU A 148 5.83 27.15 -4.77
N ALA A 149 5.33 27.86 -3.76
CA ALA A 149 6.18 28.55 -2.79
C ALA A 149 6.83 27.57 -1.80
N GLY A 150 6.09 26.56 -1.33
CA GLY A 150 6.60 25.54 -0.41
C GLY A 150 7.57 24.54 -1.05
N ASN A 151 7.43 24.29 -2.37
CA ASN A 151 8.18 23.26 -3.09
C ASN A 151 8.94 23.79 -4.32
N GLN A 152 9.30 25.07 -4.33
CA GLN A 152 9.91 25.75 -5.47
C GLN A 152 11.11 24.99 -6.06
N ALA A 153 12.02 24.51 -5.20
CA ALA A 153 13.21 23.78 -5.63
C ALA A 153 12.87 22.50 -6.43
N THR A 154 11.80 21.80 -6.06
CA THR A 154 11.34 20.59 -6.74
C THR A 154 10.80 20.93 -8.13
N PHE A 155 10.01 22.00 -8.24
CA PHE A 155 9.43 22.42 -9.51
C PHE A 155 10.46 23.04 -10.47
N ASP A 156 11.45 23.77 -9.95
CA ASP A 156 12.54 24.30 -10.77
C ASP A 156 13.45 23.18 -11.29
N ALA A 157 13.71 22.15 -10.47
CA ALA A 157 14.41 20.95 -10.92
C ALA A 157 13.60 20.21 -12.00
N LEU A 158 12.28 20.11 -11.85
CA LEU A 158 11.39 19.50 -12.84
C LEU A 158 11.40 20.27 -14.17
N ARG A 159 11.29 21.60 -14.14
CA ARG A 159 11.39 22.46 -15.32
C ARG A 159 12.73 22.31 -16.04
N THR A 160 13.82 22.31 -15.27
CA THR A 160 15.18 22.12 -15.81
C THR A 160 15.32 20.74 -16.45
N PHE A 161 14.78 19.71 -15.80
CA PHE A 161 14.79 18.35 -16.34
C PHE A 161 13.96 18.25 -17.62
N ALA A 162 12.74 18.81 -17.64
CA ALA A 162 11.86 18.84 -18.80
C ALA A 162 12.54 19.51 -20.00
N HIS A 163 13.18 20.66 -19.77
CA HIS A 163 13.94 21.35 -20.81
C HIS A 163 15.12 20.51 -21.32
N SER A 164 15.88 19.86 -20.43
CA SER A 164 17.00 18.99 -20.81
C SER A 164 16.58 17.76 -21.63
N LYS A 165 15.33 17.33 -21.48
CA LYS A 165 14.74 16.19 -22.19
C LYS A 165 13.95 16.61 -23.43
N GLY A 166 13.84 17.90 -23.71
CA GLY A 166 13.03 18.41 -24.83
C GLY A 166 11.56 18.01 -24.68
N TRP A 167 11.00 18.09 -23.47
CA TRP A 167 9.59 17.85 -23.23
C TRP A 167 8.76 19.07 -23.58
N ASP A 168 7.58 18.87 -24.14
CA ASP A 168 6.59 19.94 -24.29
C ASP A 168 5.80 20.17 -22.98
N ASN A 169 4.97 21.21 -22.97
CA ASN A 169 4.15 21.54 -21.80
C ASN A 169 3.11 20.45 -21.50
N GLN A 170 2.62 19.73 -22.52
CA GLN A 170 1.63 18.67 -22.33
C GLN A 170 2.24 17.48 -21.57
N MET A 171 3.40 17.00 -22.00
CA MET A 171 4.13 15.93 -21.34
C MET A 171 4.49 16.32 -19.89
N LEU A 172 4.92 17.56 -19.66
CA LEU A 172 5.16 18.06 -18.31
C LEU A 172 3.90 18.00 -17.44
N SER A 173 2.76 18.45 -17.98
CA SER A 173 1.47 18.45 -17.27
C SER A 173 1.00 17.02 -16.98
N GLU A 174 1.20 16.07 -17.90
CA GLU A 174 0.90 14.65 -17.69
C GLU A 174 1.74 14.05 -16.54
N VAL A 175 3.06 14.29 -16.53
CA VAL A 175 3.96 13.84 -15.45
C VAL A 175 3.57 14.47 -14.11
N LEU A 176 3.22 15.75 -14.11
CA LEU A 176 2.75 16.45 -12.92
C LEU A 176 1.43 15.87 -12.41
N GLY A 177 0.51 15.49 -13.32
CA GLY A 177 -0.72 14.78 -12.99
C GLY A 177 -0.45 13.41 -12.35
N ILE A 178 0.51 12.63 -12.87
CA ILE A 178 0.90 11.35 -12.26
C ILE A 178 1.45 11.58 -10.84
N TYR A 179 2.35 12.55 -10.67
CA TYR A 179 2.90 12.88 -9.34
C TYR A 179 1.81 13.31 -8.36
N ALA A 180 0.91 14.22 -8.79
CA ALA A 180 -0.21 14.67 -8.00
C ALA A 180 -1.15 13.51 -7.61
N SER A 181 -1.42 12.58 -8.52
CA SER A 181 -2.25 11.40 -8.24
C SER A 181 -1.62 10.52 -7.15
N HIS A 182 -0.31 10.31 -7.24
CA HIS A 182 0.44 9.51 -6.28
C HIS A 182 0.47 10.19 -4.91
N GLN A 183 0.78 11.48 -4.85
CA GLN A 183 0.76 12.26 -3.61
C GLN A 183 -0.62 12.25 -2.94
N SER A 184 -1.68 12.50 -3.72
CA SER A 184 -3.06 12.47 -3.23
C SER A 184 -3.43 11.08 -2.69
N ALA A 185 -3.01 10.00 -3.36
CA ALA A 185 -3.25 8.63 -2.90
C ALA A 185 -2.50 8.33 -1.59
N GLN A 186 -1.28 8.84 -1.41
CA GLN A 186 -0.54 8.71 -0.16
C GLN A 186 -1.26 9.43 0.98
N GLU A 187 -1.71 10.65 0.76
CA GLU A 187 -2.45 11.44 1.75
C GLU A 187 -3.79 10.79 2.11
N ALA A 188 -4.54 10.31 1.10
CA ALA A 188 -5.78 9.58 1.34
C ALA A 188 -5.54 8.32 2.19
N ARG A 189 -4.47 7.58 1.91
CA ARG A 189 -4.09 6.40 2.71
C ARG A 189 -3.68 6.76 4.13
N LEU A 190 -2.93 7.84 4.32
CA LEU A 190 -2.56 8.33 5.66
C LEU A 190 -3.79 8.81 6.44
N ALA A 191 -4.73 9.47 5.78
CA ALA A 191 -6.01 9.89 6.37
C ALA A 191 -6.88 8.69 6.75
N GLU A 192 -6.88 7.62 5.95
CA GLU A 192 -7.59 6.38 6.29
C GLU A 192 -6.96 5.71 7.52
N ILE A 193 -5.63 5.60 7.55
CA ILE A 193 -4.89 5.05 8.70
C ILE A 193 -5.15 5.88 9.96
N SER A 194 -5.13 7.21 9.86
CA SER A 194 -5.38 8.08 11.02
C SER A 194 -6.81 7.95 11.53
N ARG A 195 -7.82 7.88 10.64
CA ARG A 195 -9.21 7.59 11.02
C ARG A 195 -9.35 6.23 11.70
N ALA A 196 -8.66 5.21 11.19
CA ALA A 196 -8.68 3.88 11.80
C ALA A 196 -8.02 3.87 13.19
N GLU A 197 -6.92 4.61 13.38
CA GLU A 197 -6.30 4.77 14.69
C GLU A 197 -7.22 5.53 15.66
N ILE A 198 -7.82 6.65 15.24
CA ILE A 198 -8.78 7.42 16.06
C ILE A 198 -9.97 6.55 16.47
N ALA A 199 -10.48 5.72 15.56
CA ALA A 199 -11.57 4.79 15.85
C ALA A 199 -11.20 3.77 16.94
N LYS A 200 -9.94 3.28 17.00
CA LYS A 200 -9.47 2.37 18.05
C LYS A 200 -9.44 3.02 19.43
N VAL A 201 -9.12 4.31 19.48
CA VAL A 201 -9.05 5.06 20.75
C VAL A 201 -10.46 5.28 21.34
N GLY A 202 -11.49 5.34 20.49
CA GLY A 202 -12.89 5.51 20.86
C GLY A 202 -13.25 6.96 21.19
N ALA A 203 -14.52 7.20 21.57
CA ALA A 203 -15.07 8.53 21.80
C ALA A 203 -14.33 9.33 22.90
N ASN A 204 -13.74 8.64 23.89
CA ASN A 204 -12.98 9.26 24.98
C ASN A 204 -11.51 9.54 24.61
N GLY A 205 -11.11 9.34 23.35
CA GLY A 205 -9.72 9.48 22.94
C GLY A 205 -9.07 10.82 23.22
N PRO A 206 -9.70 11.96 22.91
CA PRO A 206 -9.14 13.26 23.26
C PRO A 206 -8.84 13.41 24.76
N GLN A 207 -9.75 12.94 25.62
CA GLN A 207 -9.60 13.00 27.07
C GLN A 207 -8.44 12.13 27.56
N ARG A 208 -8.26 10.95 26.98
CA ARG A 208 -7.15 10.04 27.29
C ARG A 208 -5.80 10.64 26.87
N VAL A 209 -5.71 11.19 25.66
CA VAL A 209 -4.50 11.86 25.15
C VAL A 209 -4.15 13.08 26.01
N ASP A 210 -5.14 13.86 26.45
CA ASP A 210 -4.94 14.99 27.35
C ASP A 210 -4.46 14.56 28.74
N ALA A 211 -5.05 13.50 29.30
CA ALA A 211 -4.65 12.96 30.60
C ALA A 211 -3.19 12.47 30.57
N VAL A 212 -2.82 11.70 29.55
CA VAL A 212 -1.44 11.23 29.33
C VAL A 212 -0.51 12.41 29.09
N SER A 213 -0.90 13.39 28.28
CA SER A 213 -0.10 14.59 28.00
C SER A 213 0.20 15.41 29.26
N ARG A 214 -0.81 15.63 30.12
CA ARG A 214 -0.65 16.34 31.40
C ARG A 214 0.22 15.55 32.36
N TRP A 215 0.04 14.23 32.42
CA TRP A 215 0.88 13.37 33.27
C TRP A 215 2.35 13.39 32.84
N ILE A 216 2.65 13.24 31.55
CA ILE A 216 4.03 13.35 31.02
C ILE A 216 4.60 14.73 31.33
N THR A 217 3.83 15.80 31.09
CA THR A 217 4.28 17.18 31.38
C THR A 217 4.58 17.38 32.86
N GLY A 218 3.79 16.80 33.76
CA GLY A 218 4.05 16.84 35.19
C GLY A 218 5.28 16.02 35.62
N LEU A 219 5.66 14.99 34.86
CA LEU A 219 6.77 14.09 35.20
C LEU A 219 8.13 14.59 34.72
N VAL A 220 8.22 15.10 33.48
CA VAL A 220 9.49 15.55 32.87
C VAL A 220 9.56 17.06 32.64
N GLY A 221 8.48 17.80 32.89
CA GLY A 221 8.40 19.23 32.56
C GLY A 221 8.02 19.50 31.09
N ALA A 222 7.64 20.74 30.80
CA ALA A 222 7.04 21.09 29.50
C ALA A 222 8.01 20.99 28.30
N ALA A 223 9.28 21.32 28.49
CA ALA A 223 10.29 21.27 27.43
C ALA A 223 10.52 19.82 26.95
N ASP A 224 10.74 18.90 27.88
CA ASP A 224 11.04 17.50 27.56
C ASP A 224 9.78 16.69 27.21
N ALA A 225 8.60 17.13 27.68
CA ALA A 225 7.34 16.49 27.32
C ALA A 225 6.95 16.72 25.85
N LYS A 226 7.40 17.81 25.21
CA LYS A 226 7.01 18.15 23.84
C LYS A 226 7.34 17.04 22.81
N PRO A 227 8.59 16.56 22.70
CA PRO A 227 8.90 15.47 21.76
C PRO A 227 8.21 14.15 22.12
N ILE A 228 8.00 13.87 23.42
CA ILE A 228 7.31 12.65 23.86
C ILE A 228 5.83 12.70 23.48
N ARG A 229 5.15 13.83 23.67
CA ARG A 229 3.75 14.02 23.28
C ARG A 229 3.57 13.92 21.76
N ALA A 230 4.57 14.29 20.97
CA ALA A 230 4.53 14.14 19.52
C ALA A 230 4.50 12.66 19.08
N THR A 231 4.84 11.70 19.94
CA THR A 231 4.76 10.26 19.63
C THR A 231 3.37 9.67 19.90
N LEU A 232 2.45 10.39 20.56
CA LEU A 232 1.08 9.95 20.88
C LEU A 232 0.14 9.93 19.65
N VAL A 233 0.61 9.37 18.54
CA VAL A 233 -0.09 9.35 17.25
C VAL A 233 -0.94 8.08 17.04
N THR A 234 -0.74 7.04 17.87
CA THR A 234 -1.42 5.74 17.74
C THR A 234 -2.04 5.29 19.06
N ASP A 235 -3.06 4.43 18.99
CA ASP A 235 -3.70 3.85 20.19
C ASP A 235 -2.71 3.00 21.00
N ALA A 236 -1.76 2.34 20.33
CA ALA A 236 -0.74 1.54 20.99
C ALA A 236 0.17 2.36 21.90
N HIS A 237 0.62 3.54 21.45
CA HIS A 237 1.41 4.45 22.28
C HIS A 237 0.58 4.95 23.47
N LEU A 238 -0.68 5.29 23.24
CA LEU A 238 -1.57 5.74 24.31
C LEU A 238 -1.74 4.67 25.40
N ARG A 239 -2.05 3.43 25.03
CA ARG A 239 -2.17 2.30 25.98
C ARG A 239 -0.87 2.01 26.73
N PHE A 240 0.26 2.15 26.05
CA PHE A 240 1.57 1.99 26.69
C PHE A 240 1.77 3.01 27.82
N TYR A 241 1.50 4.30 27.57
CA TYR A 241 1.63 5.32 28.61
C TYR A 241 0.57 5.19 29.71
N GLU A 242 -0.66 4.80 29.39
CA GLU A 242 -1.68 4.50 30.41
C GLU A 242 -1.24 3.35 31.33
N LYS A 243 -0.58 2.32 30.77
CA LYS A 243 0.01 1.24 31.57
C LYS A 243 1.10 1.78 32.49
N LEU A 244 2.01 2.62 32.00
CA LEU A 244 3.03 3.27 32.84
C LEU A 244 2.42 4.15 33.93
N MET A 245 1.38 4.93 33.61
CA MET A 245 0.62 5.71 34.59
C MET A 245 0.04 4.83 35.70
N SER A 246 -0.60 3.71 35.34
CA SER A 246 -1.18 2.78 36.32
C SER A 246 -0.12 2.11 37.19
N GLN A 247 1.05 1.80 36.62
CA GLN A 247 2.19 1.26 37.37
C GLN A 247 2.77 2.28 38.35
N GLN A 248 2.93 3.53 37.93
CA GLN A 248 3.43 4.59 38.82
C GLN A 248 2.43 4.90 39.94
N ALA A 249 1.13 4.95 39.62
CA ALA A 249 0.08 5.17 40.62
C ALA A 249 -0.01 4.01 41.63
N SER A 250 0.13 2.75 41.17
CA SER A 250 0.06 1.58 42.04
C SER A 250 1.29 1.40 42.94
N GLN A 251 2.45 1.96 42.58
CA GLN A 251 3.65 1.96 43.43
C GLN A 251 3.50 2.77 44.74
N GLY A 252 2.50 3.65 44.83
CA GLY A 252 2.14 4.39 46.04
C GLY A 252 1.04 3.74 46.89
N ALA A 253 0.37 2.69 46.38
CA ALA A 253 -0.76 2.04 47.04
C ALA A 253 -0.39 0.79 47.85
N ALA A 254 0.90 0.43 47.94
CA ALA A 254 1.35 -0.54 48.93
C ALA A 254 1.20 0.09 50.32
N SER A 255 0.39 -0.51 51.20
CA SER A 255 0.18 -0.04 52.57
C SER A 255 1.53 0.25 53.25
N PHE A 256 1.76 1.50 53.60
CA PHE A 256 2.84 1.88 54.51
C PHE A 256 2.51 1.32 55.89
N SER A 257 3.13 0.20 56.25
CA SER A 257 3.32 -0.14 57.65
C SER A 257 4.54 0.65 58.15
N SER A 258 4.51 1.12 59.39
CA SER A 258 5.58 1.94 59.99
C SER A 258 6.92 1.20 60.15
N GLN A 259 7.01 -0.07 59.75
CA GLN A 259 8.17 -0.95 59.96
C GLN A 259 8.61 -1.65 58.67
N HIS A 260 8.82 -0.89 57.59
CA HIS A 260 9.32 -1.31 56.25
C HIS A 260 8.24 -1.66 55.20
N ARG A 261 8.58 -1.47 53.91
CA ARG A 261 7.76 -1.90 52.77
C ARG A 261 7.72 -3.43 52.75
N VAL A 262 6.68 -4.02 53.33
CA VAL A 262 6.41 -5.46 53.16
C VAL A 262 5.83 -5.64 51.76
N ALA A 263 6.51 -6.41 50.92
CA ALA A 263 5.95 -6.82 49.63
C ALA A 263 4.57 -7.47 49.88
N PRO A 264 3.53 -7.15 49.09
CA PRO A 264 2.22 -7.76 49.29
C PRO A 264 2.38 -9.28 49.24
N ASP A 265 2.01 -9.95 50.33
CA ASP A 265 2.12 -11.40 50.46
C ASP A 265 1.18 -12.03 49.43
N GLN A 266 1.72 -12.40 48.27
CA GLN A 266 0.96 -12.96 47.13
C GLN A 266 0.27 -14.28 47.48
N ASN A 267 0.53 -14.83 48.67
CA ASN A 267 -0.04 -16.06 49.18
C ASN A 267 -1.18 -15.87 50.18
N LYS A 268 -1.51 -14.63 50.59
CA LYS A 268 -2.61 -14.37 51.53
C LYS A 268 -3.74 -13.60 50.87
N ILE A 269 -4.95 -14.17 50.93
CA ILE A 269 -6.18 -13.52 50.50
C ILE A 269 -6.53 -12.44 51.55
N PRO A 270 -6.59 -11.15 51.19
CA PRO A 270 -6.93 -10.10 52.15
C PRO A 270 -8.30 -10.33 52.79
N GLY A 271 -8.38 -10.30 54.12
CA GLY A 271 -9.64 -10.49 54.87
C GLY A 271 -10.11 -11.95 54.99
N TYR A 272 -9.27 -12.94 54.66
CA TYR A 272 -9.61 -14.36 54.70
C TYR A 272 -10.25 -14.80 56.02
N ASP A 273 -9.77 -14.29 57.15
CA ASP A 273 -10.26 -14.66 58.49
C ASP A 273 -11.68 -14.19 58.77
N ASN A 274 -12.17 -13.15 58.07
CA ASN A 274 -13.51 -12.59 58.26
C ASN A 274 -14.52 -13.06 57.18
N MET A 275 -14.08 -13.85 56.21
CA MET A 275 -14.94 -14.37 55.14
C MET A 275 -15.70 -15.62 55.59
N SER A 276 -16.93 -15.77 55.11
CA SER A 276 -17.65 -17.04 55.23
C SER A 276 -16.94 -18.14 54.44
N PHE A 277 -17.20 -19.41 54.76
CA PHE A 277 -16.55 -20.54 54.09
C PHE A 277 -16.72 -20.52 52.56
N GLU A 278 -17.91 -20.13 52.08
CA GLU A 278 -18.20 -20.03 50.64
C GLU A 278 -17.39 -18.91 49.97
N GLN A 279 -17.27 -17.75 50.63
CA GLN A 279 -16.44 -16.65 50.14
C GLN A 279 -14.96 -17.02 50.10
N ARG A 280 -14.46 -17.76 51.11
CA ARG A 280 -13.08 -18.26 51.15
C ARG A 280 -12.81 -19.20 49.98
N ARG A 281 -13.71 -20.16 49.72
CA ARG A 281 -13.57 -21.13 48.64
C ARG A 281 -13.58 -20.45 47.27
N HIS A 282 -14.50 -19.52 47.05
CA HIS A 282 -14.55 -18.74 45.81
C HIS A 282 -13.29 -17.89 45.59
N ALA A 283 -12.76 -17.25 46.64
CA ALA A 283 -11.52 -16.48 46.56
C ALA A 283 -10.30 -17.37 46.28
N GLN A 284 -10.26 -18.59 46.83
CA GLN A 284 -9.22 -19.59 46.52
C GLN A 284 -9.31 -20.07 45.07
N ASP A 285 -10.51 -20.33 44.55
CA ASP A 285 -10.70 -20.76 43.16
C ASP A 285 -10.29 -19.64 42.18
N GLN A 286 -10.62 -18.37 42.47
CA GLN A 286 -10.15 -17.23 41.69
C GLN A 286 -8.63 -17.06 41.75
N ALA A 287 -8.02 -17.28 42.92
CA ALA A 287 -6.57 -17.20 43.06
C ALA A 287 -5.86 -18.33 42.29
N ALA A 288 -6.43 -19.55 42.29
CA ALA A 288 -5.93 -20.68 41.52
C ALA A 288 -6.06 -20.45 40.01
N ALA A 289 -7.16 -19.85 39.55
CA ALA A 289 -7.37 -19.51 38.14
C ALA A 289 -6.37 -18.46 37.62
N ARG A 290 -5.93 -17.51 38.47
CA ARG A 290 -4.91 -16.52 38.11
C ARG A 290 -3.48 -17.08 38.08
N ARG A 291 -3.25 -18.27 38.64
CA ARG A 291 -1.94 -18.95 38.66
C ARG A 291 -1.74 -19.92 37.50
N ARG A 292 -2.77 -20.19 36.71
CA ARG A 292 -2.70 -20.97 35.45
C ARG A 292 -2.56 -20.02 34.28
#